data_AF-A0A0D2IW96-F1
#
_entry.id   AF-A0A0D2IW96-F1
#
_cell.length_a   1.000
_cell.length_b   1.000
_cell.length_c   1.000
_cell.angle_alpha   90.00
_cell.angle_beta   90.00
_cell.angle_gamma   90.00
#
_symmetry.space_group_name_H-M   'P 1'
#
loop_
_entity.id
_entity.type
_entity.pdbx_description
1 polymer ?
#
loop_
_entity_poly.entity_id
_entity_poly.type
_entity_poly.pdbx_seq_one_letter_code
_entity_poly.pdbx_strand_id
1 'polypeptide(L)'
;MRAAPGCCVSHHFDGDSTGQKLGGALLNAVIFVCIVAAMTFVLFFLFKYKCYRVIYGYMGFAVFDMFFVLTGAVVLRVLQVLGVHIDAFSLCFILFNFSIVGVVGLFFGPVPLLMKQGYLVVTGIITAFLFTYIPEWTSWVLLGLMAVYDLIAVLAPGGPLKDLGGPGVGRGPN
;
A
#
# COMPACT_ATOMS: atom_id res chain seq x y z
N MET A 1 -5.25 -28.62 32.61
CA MET A 1 -3.97 -28.16 33.20
C MET A 1 -2.80 -28.78 32.43
N ARG A 2 -2.16 -28.01 31.55
CA ARG A 2 -0.69 -27.90 31.44
C ARG A 2 -0.40 -26.72 30.50
N ALA A 3 0.22 -25.70 31.08
CA ALA A 3 0.70 -24.53 30.38
C ALA A 3 1.70 -24.93 29.30
N ALA A 4 1.63 -24.28 28.13
CA ALA A 4 2.75 -24.22 27.21
C ALA A 4 3.74 -23.18 27.78
N PRO A 5 4.93 -23.58 28.24
CA PRO A 5 5.98 -22.60 28.52
C PRO A 5 6.48 -22.06 27.19
N GLY A 6 6.68 -20.76 27.10
CA GLY A 6 7.20 -20.09 25.92
C GLY A 6 8.54 -20.68 25.49
N CYS A 7 8.56 -21.28 24.31
CA CYS A 7 9.78 -21.38 23.52
C CYS A 7 9.89 -20.09 22.71
N CYS A 8 10.22 -19.00 23.42
CA CYS A 8 11.08 -18.00 22.84
C CYS A 8 12.33 -18.74 22.35
N VAL A 9 12.57 -18.68 21.06
CA VAL A 9 13.81 -19.14 20.44
C VAL A 9 14.97 -18.39 21.10
N SER A 10 15.56 -19.01 22.13
CA SER A 10 16.87 -18.64 22.67
C SER A 10 17.82 -19.77 22.31
N HIS A 11 18.14 -19.89 21.03
CA HIS A 11 19.34 -20.62 20.62
C HIS A 11 20.54 -19.69 20.88
N HIS A 12 21.01 -19.66 22.12
CA HIS A 12 22.34 -19.15 22.43
C HIS A 12 23.36 -20.12 21.83
N PHE A 13 23.88 -19.78 20.64
CA PHE A 13 25.12 -20.33 20.14
C PHE A 13 26.26 -19.60 20.84
N ASP A 14 26.79 -20.19 21.91
CA ASP A 14 28.03 -19.81 22.55
C ASP A 14 29.17 -19.90 21.53
N GLY A 15 29.66 -18.74 21.03
CA GLY A 15 30.86 -18.67 20.20
C GLY A 15 30.97 -17.50 19.21
N ASP A 16 29.87 -16.97 18.67
CA ASP A 16 29.92 -15.86 17.71
C ASP A 16 29.80 -14.51 18.40
N SER A 17 30.88 -13.72 18.32
CA SER A 17 30.98 -12.37 18.88
C SER A 17 29.80 -11.49 18.44
N THR A 18 29.22 -10.70 19.35
CA THR A 18 28.10 -9.77 19.08
C THR A 18 28.35 -8.92 17.82
N GLY A 19 29.62 -8.63 17.50
CA GLY A 19 30.04 -7.95 16.28
C GLY A 19 29.72 -8.68 14.96
N GLN A 20 29.79 -10.02 14.90
CA GLN A 20 29.42 -10.79 13.70
C GLN A 20 27.91 -10.75 13.44
N LYS A 21 27.09 -10.86 14.50
CA LYS A 21 25.62 -10.74 14.40
C LYS A 21 25.22 -9.32 13.98
N LEU A 22 25.87 -8.30 14.54
CA LEU A 22 25.63 -6.90 14.19
C LEU A 22 26.06 -6.61 12.74
N GLY A 23 27.22 -7.12 12.33
CA GLY A 23 27.74 -6.97 10.97
C GLY A 23 26.85 -7.65 9.91
N GLY A 24 26.34 -8.85 10.20
CA GLY A 24 25.40 -9.55 9.32
C GLY A 24 24.07 -8.83 9.18
N ALA A 25 23.51 -8.32 10.29
CA ALA A 25 22.29 -7.53 10.27
C ALA A 25 22.47 -6.20 9.51
N LEU A 26 23.60 -5.50 9.72
CA LEU A 26 23.92 -4.26 9.02
C LEU A 26 24.06 -4.49 7.51
N LEU A 27 24.75 -5.57 7.12
CA LEU A 27 24.93 -5.92 5.71
C LEU A 27 23.59 -6.22 5.03
N ASN A 28 22.71 -6.99 5.68
CA ASN A 28 21.37 -7.27 5.14
C ASN A 28 20.53 -5.99 5.02
N ALA A 29 20.60 -5.10 6.01
CA ALA A 29 19.92 -3.81 5.97
C ALA A 29 20.42 -2.93 4.82
N VAL A 30 21.74 -2.86 4.60
CA VAL A 30 22.34 -2.11 3.48
C VAL A 30 21.90 -2.69 2.14
N ILE A 31 21.91 -4.02 1.97
CA ILE A 31 21.44 -4.68 0.75
C ILE A 31 19.98 -4.31 0.48
N PHE A 32 19.12 -4.39 1.50
CA PHE A 32 17.71 -4.02 1.39
C PHE A 32 17.53 -2.55 0.97
N VAL A 33 18.22 -1.62 1.63
CA VAL A 33 18.17 -0.18 1.31
C VAL A 33 18.68 0.09 -0.11
N CYS A 34 19.76 -0.57 -0.53
CA CYS A 34 20.31 -0.45 -1.89
C CYS A 34 19.29 -0.90 -2.95
N ILE A 35 18.54 -1.99 -2.72
CA ILE A 35 17.51 -2.46 -3.64
C ILE A 35 16.36 -1.45 -3.74
N VAL A 36 15.88 -0.94 -2.61
CA VAL A 36 14.81 0.08 -2.58
C VAL A 36 15.26 1.34 -3.30
N ALA A 37 16.47 1.84 -3.00
CA ALA A 37 17.05 3.01 -3.63
C ALA A 37 17.20 2.80 -5.15
N ALA A 38 17.69 1.64 -5.60
CA ALA A 38 17.79 1.32 -7.01
C ALA A 38 16.44 1.38 -7.73
N MET A 39 15.37 0.84 -7.13
CA MET A 39 14.01 0.94 -7.69
C MET A 39 13.53 2.40 -7.77
N THR A 40 13.78 3.20 -6.73
CA THR A 40 13.44 4.64 -6.74
C THR A 40 14.20 5.40 -7.84
N PHE A 41 15.50 5.13 -8.00
CA PHE A 41 16.31 5.73 -9.07
C PHE A 41 15.84 5.32 -10.46
N VAL A 42 15.46 4.06 -10.67
CA VAL A 42 14.90 3.58 -11.95
C VAL A 42 13.64 4.36 -12.31
N LEU A 43 12.73 4.56 -11.35
CA LEU A 43 11.53 5.36 -11.58
C LEU A 43 11.86 6.82 -11.89
N PHE A 44 12.78 7.42 -11.13
CA PHE A 44 13.24 8.78 -11.35
C PHE A 44 13.84 8.98 -12.76
N PHE A 45 14.70 8.05 -13.19
CA PHE A 45 15.26 8.06 -14.54
C PHE A 45 14.18 7.90 -15.61
N LEU A 46 13.22 7.00 -15.43
CA LEU A 46 12.07 6.82 -16.34
C LEU A 46 11.25 8.09 -16.51
N PHE A 47 11.03 8.82 -15.41
CA PHE A 47 10.38 10.14 -15.43
C PHE A 47 11.19 11.14 -16.26
N LYS A 48 12.52 11.15 -16.10
CA LYS A 48 13.44 12.01 -16.84
C LYS A 48 13.43 11.71 -18.34
N TYR A 49 13.36 10.43 -18.73
CA TYR A 49 13.32 9.98 -20.13
C TYR A 49 11.93 10.07 -20.79
N LYS A 50 10.89 10.56 -20.07
CA LYS A 50 9.51 10.68 -20.56
C LYS A 50 8.92 9.39 -21.13
N CYS A 51 9.30 8.25 -20.55
CA CYS A 51 8.78 6.93 -20.94
C CYS A 51 7.38 6.68 -20.34
N TYR A 52 6.37 7.41 -20.80
CA TYR A 52 5.02 7.37 -20.22
C TYR A 52 4.37 5.98 -20.18
N ARG A 53 4.66 5.11 -21.16
CA ARG A 53 4.13 3.72 -21.18
C ARG A 53 4.64 2.89 -20.00
N VAL A 54 5.91 3.06 -19.62
CA VAL A 54 6.50 2.30 -18.51
C VAL A 54 6.05 2.88 -17.17
N ILE A 55 5.91 4.20 -17.07
CA ILE A 55 5.32 4.85 -15.89
C ILE A 55 3.90 4.35 -15.66
N TYR A 56 3.10 4.25 -16.72
CA TYR A 56 1.75 3.72 -16.62
C TYR A 56 1.72 2.25 -16.19
N GLY A 57 2.63 1.42 -16.71
CA GLY A 57 2.81 0.04 -16.24
C GLY A 57 3.25 -0.04 -14.78
N TYR A 58 4.17 0.84 -14.35
CA TYR A 58 4.60 0.94 -12.95
C TYR A 58 3.45 1.31 -12.02
N MET A 59 2.61 2.28 -12.38
CA MET A 59 1.44 2.64 -11.58
C MET A 59 0.49 1.46 -11.40
N GLY A 60 0.26 0.68 -12.47
CA GLY A 60 -0.52 -0.56 -12.38
C GLY A 60 0.14 -1.62 -11.49
N PHE A 61 1.45 -1.82 -11.61
CA PHE A 61 2.20 -2.78 -10.79
C PHE A 61 2.24 -2.39 -9.30
N ALA A 62 2.44 -1.11 -8.99
CA ALA A 62 2.45 -0.62 -7.62
C ALA A 62 1.10 -0.83 -6.93
N VAL A 63 0.01 -0.59 -7.66
CA VAL A 63 -1.35 -0.85 -7.16
C VAL A 63 -1.59 -2.35 -7.03
N PHE A 64 -1.15 -3.16 -7.98
CA PHE A 64 -1.25 -4.62 -7.90
C PHE A 64 -0.57 -5.16 -6.64
N ASP A 65 0.68 -4.77 -6.38
CA ASP A 65 1.44 -5.17 -5.19
C ASP A 65 0.74 -4.72 -3.89
N MET A 66 0.25 -3.47 -3.86
CA MET A 66 -0.51 -2.95 -2.74
C MET A 66 -1.75 -3.80 -2.45
N PHE A 67 -2.57 -4.12 -3.45
CA PHE A 67 -3.76 -4.96 -3.28
C PHE A 67 -3.38 -6.38 -2.84
N PHE A 68 -2.35 -6.98 -3.43
CA PHE A 68 -1.92 -8.34 -3.12
C PHE A 68 -1.37 -8.46 -1.69
N VAL A 69 -0.47 -7.55 -1.28
CA VAL A 69 0.20 -7.60 0.01
C VAL A 69 -0.72 -7.17 1.16
N LEU A 70 -1.42 -6.03 1.04
CA LEU A 70 -2.30 -5.55 2.13
C LEU A 70 -3.50 -6.47 2.32
N THR A 71 -4.18 -6.84 1.24
CA THR A 71 -5.33 -7.77 1.32
C THR A 71 -4.86 -9.14 1.79
N GLY A 72 -3.73 -9.64 1.26
CA GLY A 72 -3.17 -10.92 1.65
C GLY A 72 -2.79 -10.98 3.13
N ALA A 73 -2.15 -9.93 3.66
CA ALA A 73 -1.82 -9.85 5.08
C ALA A 73 -3.08 -9.93 5.96
N VAL A 74 -4.13 -9.17 5.63
CA VAL A 74 -5.39 -9.18 6.39
C VAL A 74 -6.11 -10.52 6.27
N VAL A 75 -6.24 -11.08 5.07
CA VAL A 75 -6.90 -12.38 4.83
C VAL A 75 -6.19 -13.49 5.60
N LEU A 76 -4.85 -13.53 5.61
CA LEU A 76 -4.10 -14.51 6.40
C LEU A 76 -4.40 -14.41 7.89
N ARG A 77 -4.56 -13.20 8.44
CA ARG A 77 -4.94 -13.02 9.86
C ARG A 77 -6.36 -13.49 10.14
N VAL A 78 -7.30 -13.16 9.25
CA VAL A 78 -8.69 -13.61 9.37
C VAL A 78 -8.76 -15.14 9.34
N LEU A 79 -8.00 -15.78 8.45
CA LEU A 79 -7.91 -17.24 8.38
C LEU A 79 -7.34 -17.86 9.65
N GLN A 80 -6.30 -17.26 10.24
CA GLN A 80 -5.72 -17.70 11.51
C GLN A 80 -6.75 -17.66 12.65
N VAL A 81 -7.58 -16.62 12.72
CA VAL A 81 -8.63 -16.49 13.73
C VAL A 81 -9.77 -17.49 13.50
N LEU A 82 -10.12 -17.76 12.24
CA LEU A 82 -11.15 -18.73 11.88
C LEU A 82 -10.69 -20.19 11.99
N GLY A 83 -9.39 -20.45 12.20
CA GLY A 83 -8.82 -21.80 12.28
C GLY A 83 -8.86 -22.57 10.95
N VAL A 84 -9.10 -21.88 9.83
CA VAL A 84 -9.19 -22.50 8.51
C VAL A 84 -7.81 -22.52 7.87
N HIS A 85 -7.33 -23.72 7.58
CA HIS A 85 -6.06 -23.94 6.90
C HIS A 85 -6.32 -23.98 5.39
N ILE A 86 -6.23 -22.82 4.72
CA ILE A 86 -6.18 -22.76 3.26
C ILE A 86 -4.74 -22.94 2.80
N ASP A 87 -4.56 -23.74 1.75
CA ASP A 87 -3.27 -23.91 1.10
C ASP A 87 -2.76 -22.59 0.49
N ALA A 88 -1.47 -22.29 0.66
CA ALA A 88 -0.87 -21.04 0.20
C ALA A 88 -1.08 -20.80 -1.30
N PHE A 89 -1.13 -21.86 -2.11
CA PHE A 89 -1.37 -21.76 -3.55
C PHE A 89 -2.79 -21.28 -3.86
N SER A 90 -3.77 -21.83 -3.16
CA SER A 90 -5.18 -21.44 -3.32
C SER A 90 -5.40 -19.97 -2.92
N LEU A 91 -4.82 -19.55 -1.80
CA LEU A 91 -4.89 -18.17 -1.33
C LEU A 91 -4.19 -17.20 -2.31
N CYS A 92 -3.00 -17.55 -2.81
CA CYS A 92 -2.30 -16.74 -3.80
C CYS A 92 -3.12 -16.62 -5.09
N PHE A 93 -3.74 -17.70 -5.56
CA PHE A 93 -4.58 -17.67 -6.76
C PHE A 93 -5.79 -16.73 -6.60
N ILE A 94 -6.50 -16.80 -5.46
CA ILE A 94 -7.64 -15.92 -5.18
C ILE A 94 -7.20 -14.45 -5.11
N LEU A 95 -6.12 -14.16 -4.36
CA LEU A 95 -5.58 -12.80 -4.23
C LEU A 95 -5.07 -12.24 -5.55
N PHE A 96 -4.46 -13.09 -6.39
CA PHE A 96 -3.98 -12.70 -7.71
C PHE A 96 -5.15 -12.27 -8.60
N ASN A 97 -6.23 -13.07 -8.65
CA ASN A 97 -7.43 -12.72 -9.41
C ASN A 97 -8.06 -11.41 -8.89
N PHE A 98 -8.18 -11.25 -7.57
CA PHE A 98 -8.68 -10.03 -6.95
C PHE A 98 -7.84 -8.80 -7.30
N SER A 99 -6.51 -8.93 -7.24
CA SER A 99 -5.58 -7.82 -7.48
C SER A 99 -5.56 -7.41 -8.96
N ILE A 100 -5.61 -8.37 -9.90
CA ILE A 100 -5.73 -8.08 -11.34
C ILE A 100 -7.04 -7.35 -11.64
N VAL A 101 -8.17 -7.85 -11.12
CA VAL A 101 -9.47 -7.20 -11.34
C VAL A 101 -9.50 -5.80 -10.71
N GLY A 102 -8.86 -5.60 -9.55
CA GLY A 102 -8.73 -4.28 -8.93
C GLY A 102 -7.93 -3.29 -9.77
N VAL A 103 -6.77 -3.70 -10.28
CA VAL A 103 -5.89 -2.86 -11.11
C VAL A 103 -6.56 -2.51 -12.43
N VAL A 104 -7.14 -3.51 -13.11
CA VAL A 104 -7.88 -3.29 -14.35
C VAL A 104 -9.11 -2.40 -14.11
N GLY A 105 -9.80 -2.63 -12.99
CA GLY A 105 -10.95 -1.85 -12.52
C GLY A 105 -10.64 -0.37 -12.33
N LEU A 106 -9.48 -0.07 -11.75
CA LEU A 106 -9.04 1.29 -11.45
C LEU A 106 -8.47 2.02 -12.68
N PHE A 107 -7.66 1.35 -13.49
CA PHE A 107 -6.88 2.01 -14.56
C PHE A 107 -7.41 1.81 -15.97
N PHE A 108 -7.95 0.64 -16.33
CA PHE A 108 -7.95 0.20 -17.73
C PHE A 108 -9.32 0.08 -18.42
N GLY A 109 -10.40 0.69 -17.91
CA GLY A 109 -11.64 0.68 -18.71
C GLY A 109 -12.77 1.63 -18.31
N PRO A 110 -13.80 1.71 -19.19
CA PRO A 110 -15.12 2.25 -18.86
C PRO A 110 -15.84 1.26 -17.93
N VAL A 111 -15.29 1.12 -16.73
CA VAL A 111 -15.86 0.27 -15.68
C VAL A 111 -17.01 1.06 -15.04
N PRO A 112 -18.17 0.43 -14.81
CA PRO A 112 -19.29 1.11 -14.16
C PRO A 112 -18.85 1.71 -12.82
N LEU A 113 -19.31 2.92 -12.54
CA LEU A 113 -18.93 3.69 -11.34
C LEU A 113 -19.07 2.86 -10.06
N LEU A 114 -20.10 2.00 -10.01
CA LEU A 114 -20.38 1.12 -8.89
C LEU A 114 -19.24 0.14 -8.58
N MET A 115 -18.60 -0.45 -9.61
CA MET A 115 -17.49 -1.39 -9.41
C MET A 115 -16.22 -0.68 -8.95
N LYS A 116 -15.91 0.49 -9.53
CA LYS A 116 -14.78 1.33 -9.07
C LYS A 116 -14.95 1.73 -7.60
N GLN A 117 -16.14 2.21 -7.26
CA GLN A 117 -16.48 2.59 -5.89
C GLN A 117 -16.41 1.39 -4.94
N GLY A 118 -16.93 0.22 -5.35
CA GLY A 118 -16.85 -1.00 -4.56
C GLY A 118 -15.41 -1.39 -4.22
N TYR A 119 -14.50 -1.39 -5.20
CA TYR A 119 -13.08 -1.67 -4.95
C TYR A 119 -12.42 -0.65 -4.01
N LEU A 120 -12.72 0.64 -4.18
CA LEU A 120 -12.22 1.69 -3.30
C LEU A 120 -12.75 1.53 -1.86
N VAL A 121 -14.01 1.16 -1.69
CA VAL A 121 -14.62 0.90 -0.37
C VAL A 121 -13.98 -0.30 0.32
N VAL A 122 -13.83 -1.43 -0.40
CA VAL A 122 -13.17 -2.63 0.16
C VAL A 122 -11.74 -2.30 0.60
N THR A 123 -11.00 -1.57 -0.24
CA THR A 123 -9.63 -1.13 0.08
C THR A 123 -9.59 -0.21 1.30
N GLY A 124 -10.58 0.68 1.44
CA GLY A 124 -10.77 1.53 2.61
C GLY A 124 -11.01 0.73 3.88
N ILE A 125 -11.86 -0.32 3.83
CA ILE A 125 -12.11 -1.21 4.98
C ILE A 125 -10.84 -1.95 5.39
N ILE A 126 -10.10 -2.50 4.42
CA ILE A 126 -8.82 -3.20 4.67
C ILE A 126 -7.81 -2.24 5.31
N THR A 127 -7.71 -1.01 4.82
CA THR A 127 -6.78 0.01 5.36
C THR A 127 -7.22 0.50 6.74
N ALA A 128 -8.53 0.65 6.98
CA ALA A 128 -9.06 0.97 8.31
C ALA A 128 -8.76 -0.15 9.31
N PHE A 129 -8.84 -1.41 8.86
CA PHE A 129 -8.39 -2.56 9.65
C PHE A 129 -6.88 -2.54 9.90
N LEU A 130 -6.07 -1.90 9.03
CA LEU A 130 -4.64 -1.69 9.30
C LEU A 130 -4.43 -0.66 10.42
N PHE A 131 -5.25 0.38 10.49
CA PHE A 131 -5.16 1.41 11.54
C PHE A 131 -5.46 0.87 12.95
N THR A 132 -6.16 -0.25 13.09
CA THR A 132 -6.37 -0.87 14.42
C THR A 132 -5.08 -1.44 15.02
N TYR A 133 -4.04 -1.66 14.21
CA TYR A 133 -2.72 -2.11 14.68
C TYR A 133 -1.81 -0.95 15.11
N ILE A 134 -2.18 0.30 14.82
CA ILE A 134 -1.40 1.48 15.17
C ILE A 134 -1.75 1.89 16.61
N PRO A 135 -0.76 2.21 17.47
CA PRO A 135 -1.04 2.66 18.83
C PRO A 135 -1.87 3.94 18.81
N GLU A 136 -2.78 4.08 19.77
CA GLU A 136 -3.78 5.16 19.83
C GLU A 136 -3.22 6.54 19.50
N TRP A 137 -2.11 6.94 20.13
CA TRP A 137 -1.46 8.22 19.91
C TRP A 137 -1.03 8.43 18.46
N THR A 138 -0.48 7.40 17.82
CA THR A 138 -0.07 7.49 16.43
C THR A 138 -1.28 7.60 15.50
N SER A 139 -2.39 6.93 15.80
CA SER A 139 -3.64 7.06 15.03
C SER A 139 -4.23 8.46 15.14
N TRP A 140 -4.28 9.05 16.34
CA TRP A 140 -4.72 10.43 16.55
C TRP A 140 -3.85 11.43 15.78
N VAL A 141 -2.53 11.27 15.86
CA VAL A 141 -1.57 12.13 15.15
C VAL A 141 -1.71 11.99 13.64
N LEU A 142 -1.87 10.78 13.11
CA LEU A 142 -2.01 10.53 11.68
C LEU A 142 -3.32 11.11 11.13
N LEU A 143 -4.42 10.98 11.87
CA LEU A 143 -5.71 11.62 11.54
C LEU A 143 -5.60 13.15 11.55
N GLY A 144 -4.99 13.72 12.59
CA GLY A 144 -4.79 15.17 12.69
C GLY A 144 -3.91 15.71 11.57
N LEU A 145 -2.81 15.02 11.26
CA LEU A 145 -1.89 15.42 10.20
C LEU A 145 -2.53 15.35 8.81
N MET A 146 -3.32 14.31 8.52
CA MET A 146 -4.03 14.22 7.24
C MET A 146 -5.10 15.29 7.07
N ALA A 147 -5.82 15.63 8.15
CA ALA A 147 -6.76 16.75 8.12
C ALA A 147 -6.05 18.09 7.84
N VAL A 148 -4.89 18.31 8.46
CA VAL A 148 -4.07 19.51 8.22
C VAL A 148 -3.48 19.51 6.80
N TYR A 149 -3.01 18.36 6.31
CA TYR A 149 -2.48 18.23 4.96
C TYR A 149 -3.55 18.55 3.90
N ASP A 150 -4.76 18.01 4.03
CA ASP A 150 -5.87 18.30 3.12
C ASP A 150 -6.23 19.79 3.14
N LEU A 151 -6.26 20.41 4.33
CA LEU A 151 -6.46 21.86 4.48
C LEU A 151 -5.38 22.67 3.75
N ILE A 152 -4.10 22.32 3.91
CA ILE A 152 -2.98 23.00 3.25
C ILE A 152 -3.04 22.80 1.72
N ALA A 153 -3.38 21.60 1.26
CA ALA A 153 -3.51 21.29 -0.16
C ALA A 153 -4.65 22.09 -0.83
N VAL A 154 -5.78 22.26 -0.14
CA VAL A 154 -6.91 23.07 -0.60
C VAL A 154 -6.62 24.57 -0.54
N LEU A 155 -5.91 25.05 0.50
CA LEU A 155 -5.59 26.46 0.66
C LEU A 155 -4.35 26.93 -0.11
N ALA A 156 -3.58 26.02 -0.73
CA ALA A 156 -2.41 26.38 -1.51
C ALA A 156 -2.78 27.35 -2.67
N PRO A 157 -2.22 28.58 -2.69
CA PRO A 157 -2.59 29.62 -3.64
C PRO A 157 -1.93 29.38 -5.00
N GLY A 158 -2.48 28.46 -5.78
CA GLY A 158 -1.97 28.15 -7.13
C GLY A 158 -2.81 27.16 -7.93
N GLY A 159 -4.02 26.82 -7.48
CA GLY A 159 -4.87 25.83 -8.13
C GLY A 159 -5.65 26.37 -9.35
N PRO A 160 -5.76 25.60 -10.46
CA PRO A 160 -6.62 25.89 -11.63
C PRO A 160 -8.14 25.91 -11.36
N LEU A 161 -8.57 25.85 -10.09
CA LEU A 161 -9.97 25.91 -9.64
C LEU A 161 -10.57 27.33 -9.61
N LYS A 162 -9.75 28.38 -9.78
CA LYS A 162 -10.27 29.76 -9.91
C LYS A 162 -10.95 30.03 -11.25
N ASP A 163 -10.67 29.24 -12.30
CA ASP A 163 -11.26 29.43 -13.64
C ASP A 163 -12.67 28.85 -13.80
N LEU A 164 -13.15 28.03 -12.86
CA LEU A 164 -14.48 27.40 -12.93
C LEU A 164 -15.54 28.09 -12.07
N GLY A 165 -15.20 29.20 -11.40
CA GLY A 165 -16.11 30.03 -10.61
C GLY A 165 -16.57 31.32 -11.30
N GLY A 166 -16.30 31.49 -12.59
CA GLY A 166 -16.78 32.65 -13.36
C GLY A 166 -18.20 32.41 -13.90
N PRO A 167 -19.21 33.24 -13.57
CA PRO A 167 -20.50 33.19 -14.26
C PRO A 167 -20.33 33.67 -15.71
N GLY A 168 -20.19 32.72 -16.64
CA GLY A 168 -19.88 33.05 -18.03
C GLY A 168 -20.23 32.00 -19.10
N VAL A 169 -20.99 30.94 -18.79
CA VAL A 169 -21.61 30.13 -19.85
C VAL A 169 -22.89 30.82 -20.30
N GLY A 170 -22.71 31.80 -21.20
CA GLY A 170 -23.76 32.19 -22.14
C GLY A 170 -24.09 30.97 -22.99
N ARG A 171 -25.24 30.35 -22.72
CA ARG A 171 -25.93 29.50 -23.71
C ARG A 171 -26.21 30.36 -24.94
N GLY A 172 -25.35 30.27 -25.95
CA GLY A 172 -25.70 30.69 -27.30
C GLY A 172 -26.69 29.68 -27.89
N PRO A 173 -27.81 30.12 -28.47
CA PRO A 173 -28.66 29.24 -29.26
C PRO A 173 -27.98 29.01 -30.62
N ASN A 174 -27.71 27.75 -30.95
CA ASN A 174 -27.72 27.14 -32.30
C ASN A 174 -27.63 25.62 -32.14
#